data_AF-I0QL34-F1
#
_entry.id   AF-I0QL34-F1
#
_cell.length_a   1.000
_cell.length_b   1.000
_cell.length_c   1.000
_cell.angle_alpha   90.00
_cell.angle_beta   90.00
_cell.angle_gamma   90.00
#
_symmetry.space_group_name_H-M   'P 1'
#
loop_
_entity.id
_entity.type
_entity.pdbx_description
1 polymer ?
#
loop_
_entity_poly.entity_id
_entity_poly.type
_entity_poly.pdbx_seq_one_letter_code
_entity_poly.pdbx_strand_id
1 'polypeptide(L)'
;MKWLWVLVLCFFVSGCANKIDYNKASLNLSLGMNKTDVQQIMGAPRRTDVNSDRERWIYWNKVFIGFTPVDNEQLAQDRLVVTFVNGKVTKWGKQTIADDITENTQKIYQNAYPKSKP
;
A
#
# COMPACT_ATOMS: atom_id res chain seq x y z
N MET A 1 28.19 -2.11 -37.21
CA MET A 1 27.09 -1.12 -37.08
C MET A 1 25.77 -1.74 -36.63
N LYS A 2 25.17 -2.72 -37.34
CA LYS A 2 23.88 -3.34 -36.94
C LYS A 2 23.85 -3.99 -35.55
N TRP A 3 24.97 -4.58 -35.10
CA TRP A 3 25.08 -5.26 -33.80
C TRP A 3 25.12 -4.29 -32.60
N LEU A 4 25.51 -3.03 -32.82
CA LEU A 4 25.57 -2.01 -31.76
C LEU A 4 24.15 -1.59 -31.32
N TRP A 5 23.22 -1.52 -32.27
CA TRP A 5 21.81 -1.17 -32.00
C TRP A 5 21.08 -2.26 -31.20
N VAL A 6 21.46 -3.53 -31.36
CA VAL A 6 20.89 -4.66 -30.61
C VAL A 6 21.32 -4.60 -29.13
N LEU A 7 22.58 -4.24 -28.86
CA LEU A 7 23.09 -4.11 -27.48
C LEU A 7 22.45 -2.94 -26.71
N VAL A 8 22.21 -1.81 -27.38
CA VAL A 8 21.50 -0.66 -26.78
C VAL A 8 20.05 -1.02 -26.44
N LEU A 9 19.38 -1.78 -27.31
CA LEU A 9 18.00 -2.23 -27.06
C LEU A 9 17.91 -3.17 -25.85
N CYS A 10 18.86 -4.09 -25.68
CA CYS A 10 18.89 -5.02 -24.54
C CYS A 10 19.11 -4.33 -23.19
N PHE A 11 19.83 -3.20 -23.15
CA PHE A 11 20.02 -2.44 -21.91
C PHE A 11 18.73 -1.77 -21.41
N PHE A 12 17.84 -1.35 -22.31
CA PHE A 12 16.57 -0.73 -21.93
C PHE A 12 15.54 -1.71 -21.33
N VAL A 13 15.68 -3.03 -21.55
CA VAL A 13 14.76 -4.04 -21.00
C VAL A 13 15.20 -4.55 -19.62
N SER A 14 16.34 -4.07 -19.10
CA SER A 14 16.79 -4.35 -17.73
C SER A 14 15.98 -3.53 -16.72
N GLY A 15 14.67 -3.72 -16.69
CA GLY A 15 13.80 -3.15 -15.68
C GLY A 15 14.23 -3.66 -14.31
N CYS A 16 14.58 -2.74 -13.42
CA CYS A 16 14.98 -3.03 -12.05
C CYS A 16 13.84 -3.76 -11.32
N ALA A 17 13.90 -5.08 -11.25
CA ALA A 17 13.07 -5.88 -10.35
C ALA A 17 13.59 -5.70 -8.91
N ASN A 18 13.43 -4.50 -8.36
CA ASN A 18 13.81 -4.19 -6.98
C ASN A 18 12.64 -4.55 -6.06
N LYS A 19 12.90 -5.47 -5.13
CA LYS A 19 11.99 -5.72 -4.01
C LYS A 19 11.99 -4.49 -3.11
N ILE A 20 10.82 -3.85 -2.98
CA ILE A 20 10.64 -2.70 -2.09
C ILE A 20 10.43 -3.22 -0.66
N ASP A 21 11.24 -2.73 0.28
CA ASP A 21 10.99 -2.94 1.71
C ASP A 21 9.92 -1.93 2.16
N TYR A 22 8.67 -2.38 2.21
CA TYR A 22 7.53 -1.51 2.51
C TYR A 22 7.58 -0.91 3.92
N ASN A 23 8.21 -1.57 4.88
CA ASN A 23 8.35 -1.01 6.22
C ASN A 23 9.26 0.23 6.20
N LYS A 24 10.39 0.14 5.47
CA LYS A 24 11.30 1.28 5.30
C LYS A 24 10.70 2.36 4.41
N ALA A 25 10.08 1.97 3.29
CA ALA A 25 9.45 2.92 2.37
C ALA A 25 8.34 3.73 3.05
N SER A 26 7.62 3.11 4.00
CA SER A 26 6.56 3.78 4.77
C SER A 26 7.04 4.98 5.61
N LEU A 27 8.34 5.04 5.95
CA LEU A 27 8.92 6.16 6.69
C LEU A 27 8.97 7.44 5.85
N ASN A 28 8.92 7.32 4.52
CA ASN A 28 8.89 8.45 3.59
C ASN A 28 7.47 8.89 3.26
N LEU A 29 6.45 8.17 3.74
CA LEU A 29 5.07 8.58 3.57
C LEU A 29 4.74 9.76 4.49
N SER A 30 3.85 10.63 4.03
CA SER A 30 3.39 11.78 4.78
C SER A 30 1.90 12.00 4.57
N LEU A 31 1.23 12.55 5.58
CA LEU A 31 -0.18 12.92 5.48
C LEU A 31 -0.37 13.97 4.38
N GLY A 32 -1.46 13.86 3.63
CA GLY A 32 -1.79 14.78 2.54
C GLY A 32 -1.10 14.48 1.20
N MET A 33 -0.15 13.55 1.18
CA MET A 33 0.56 13.11 -0.03
C MET A 33 -0.42 12.59 -1.09
N ASN A 34 -0.16 12.90 -2.36
CA ASN A 34 -1.01 12.44 -3.46
C ASN A 34 -0.65 11.00 -3.88
N LYS A 35 -1.52 10.37 -4.67
CA LYS A 35 -1.32 8.99 -5.14
C LYS A 35 -0.05 8.78 -5.96
N THR A 36 0.33 9.76 -6.79
CA THR A 36 1.52 9.69 -7.64
C THR A 36 2.79 9.63 -6.79
N ASP A 37 2.89 10.48 -5.78
CA ASP A 37 4.02 10.51 -4.86
C ASP A 37 4.11 9.19 -4.07
N VAL A 38 2.96 8.65 -3.61
CA VAL A 38 2.92 7.33 -2.96
C VAL A 38 3.40 6.25 -3.91
N GLN A 39 2.98 6.28 -5.18
CA GLN A 39 3.41 5.30 -6.18
C GLN A 39 4.92 5.40 -6.50
N GLN A 40 5.51 6.58 -6.41
CA GLN A 40 6.97 6.75 -6.55
C GLN A 40 7.73 6.12 -5.38
N ILE A 41 7.19 6.20 -4.16
CA ILE A 41 7.82 5.65 -2.95
C ILE A 41 7.59 4.15 -2.81
N MET A 42 6.35 3.71 -3.01
CA MET A 42 5.87 2.37 -2.69
C MET A 42 5.78 1.46 -3.92
N GLY A 43 5.92 2.01 -5.13
CA GLY A 43 5.63 1.29 -6.36
C GLY A 43 4.12 1.08 -6.58
N ALA A 44 3.80 0.22 -7.54
CA ALA A 44 2.42 -0.13 -7.85
C ALA A 44 1.81 -1.01 -6.72
N PRO A 45 0.59 -0.71 -6.27
CA PRO A 45 -0.09 -1.53 -5.28
C PRO A 45 -0.42 -2.91 -5.84
N ARG A 46 -0.46 -3.90 -4.95
CA ARG A 46 -0.83 -5.29 -5.29
C ARG A 46 -2.33 -5.47 -5.32
N ARG A 47 -3.04 -4.75 -4.43
CA ARG A 47 -4.50 -4.63 -4.44
C ARG A 47 -4.92 -3.20 -4.13
N THR A 48 -6.03 -2.79 -4.73
CA THR A 48 -6.70 -1.53 -4.44
C THR A 48 -8.16 -1.79 -4.07
N ASP A 49 -8.57 -1.31 -2.90
CA ASP A 49 -9.96 -1.40 -2.44
C ASP A 49 -10.56 0.01 -2.45
N VAL A 50 -11.64 0.22 -3.22
CA VAL A 50 -12.29 1.53 -3.38
C VAL A 50 -13.69 1.48 -2.76
N ASN A 51 -14.02 2.48 -1.94
CA ASN A 51 -15.34 2.71 -1.38
C ASN A 51 -15.75 4.18 -1.64
N SER A 52 -17.02 4.53 -1.37
CA SER A 52 -17.56 5.89 -1.52
C SER A 52 -16.73 6.95 -0.81
N ASP A 53 -16.21 6.62 0.36
CA ASP A 53 -15.57 7.61 1.25
C ASP A 53 -14.04 7.54 1.22
N ARG A 54 -13.48 6.41 0.76
CA ARG A 54 -12.06 6.13 0.88
C ARG A 54 -11.58 5.13 -0.15
N GLU A 55 -10.30 5.22 -0.44
CA GLU A 55 -9.57 4.25 -1.26
C GLU A 55 -8.38 3.72 -0.49
N ARG A 56 -8.06 2.45 -0.67
CA ARG A 56 -6.96 1.79 0.03
C ARG A 56 -6.08 1.07 -0.95
N TRP A 57 -4.79 1.32 -0.84
CA TRP A 57 -3.76 0.64 -1.59
C TRP A 57 -3.02 -0.30 -0.67
N ILE A 58 -2.88 -1.55 -1.10
CA ILE A 58 -2.40 -2.64 -0.27
C ILE A 58 -1.17 -3.24 -0.93
N TYR A 59 -0.10 -3.32 -0.14
CA TYR A 59 1.23 -3.72 -0.56
C TYR A 59 1.67 -4.92 0.27
N TRP A 60 2.30 -5.90 -0.39
CA TRP A 60 2.98 -7.01 0.25
C TRP A 60 3.98 -7.64 -0.70
N ASN A 61 5.04 -8.24 -0.16
CA ASN A 61 5.95 -9.06 -0.94
C ASN A 61 5.59 -10.53 -0.83
N LYS A 62 6.02 -11.32 -1.82
CA LYS A 62 5.94 -12.79 -1.75
C LYS A 62 6.81 -13.28 -0.58
N VAL A 63 6.31 -14.31 0.11
CA VAL A 63 6.99 -14.97 1.21
C VAL A 63 7.58 -16.28 0.69
N PHE A 64 8.77 -16.65 1.14
CA PHE A 64 9.35 -17.94 0.81
C PHE A 64 9.04 -18.96 1.90
N ILE A 65 8.42 -20.08 1.51
CA ILE A 65 8.23 -21.25 2.39
C ILE A 65 9.18 -22.33 1.88
N GLY A 66 10.27 -22.56 2.61
CA GLY A 66 11.42 -23.29 2.08
C GLY A 66 11.99 -22.55 0.86
N PHE A 67 11.94 -23.20 -0.31
CA PHE A 67 12.40 -22.63 -1.59
C PHE A 67 11.26 -22.14 -2.49
N THR A 68 10.01 -22.30 -2.07
CA THR A 68 8.85 -21.95 -2.89
C THR A 68 8.39 -20.53 -2.60
N PRO A 69 8.35 -19.62 -3.59
CA PRO A 69 7.75 -18.30 -3.41
C PRO A 69 6.22 -18.43 -3.38
N VAL A 70 5.63 -18.03 -2.26
CA VAL A 70 4.19 -18.00 -2.04
C VAL A 70 3.71 -16.55 -2.05
N ASP A 71 2.78 -16.27 -2.95
CA ASP A 71 2.16 -14.96 -3.09
C ASP A 71 0.85 -14.91 -2.32
N ASN A 72 0.93 -14.54 -1.04
CA ASN A 72 -0.23 -14.49 -0.17
C ASN A 72 -0.12 -13.30 0.78
N GLU A 73 -1.09 -12.39 0.70
CA GLU A 73 -1.18 -11.21 1.57
C GLU A 73 -1.22 -11.56 3.06
N GLN A 74 -1.93 -12.63 3.45
CA GLN A 74 -2.11 -13.00 4.86
C GLN A 74 -0.82 -13.53 5.50
N LEU A 75 0.04 -14.15 4.69
CA LEU A 75 1.32 -14.67 5.15
C LEU A 75 2.42 -13.59 5.14
N ALA A 76 2.19 -12.49 4.42
CA ALA A 76 3.18 -11.44 4.24
C ALA A 76 3.41 -10.61 5.52
N GLN A 77 4.64 -10.64 6.01
CA GLN A 77 5.03 -9.94 7.23
C GLN A 77 5.21 -8.42 7.04
N ASP A 78 5.41 -8.00 5.79
CA ASP A 78 5.62 -6.61 5.37
C ASP A 78 4.37 -5.99 4.73
N ARG A 79 3.21 -6.61 4.95
CA ARG A 79 1.93 -6.09 4.49
C ARG A 79 1.72 -4.65 5.01
N LEU A 80 1.48 -3.73 4.10
CA LEU A 80 1.19 -2.33 4.40
C LEU A 80 -0.05 -1.86 3.66
N VAL A 81 -0.92 -1.14 4.35
CA VAL A 81 -2.12 -0.50 3.78
C VAL A 81 -1.94 1.00 3.84
N VAL A 82 -2.12 1.68 2.71
CA VAL A 82 -2.18 3.14 2.60
C VAL A 82 -3.62 3.54 2.30
N THR A 83 -4.22 4.38 3.13
CA THR A 83 -5.59 4.88 2.95
C THR A 83 -5.58 6.31 2.42
N PHE A 84 -6.43 6.54 1.42
CA PHE A 84 -6.66 7.81 0.79
C PHE A 84 -8.10 8.27 1.02
N VAL A 85 -8.28 9.56 1.24
CA VAL A 85 -9.57 10.26 1.19
C VAL A 85 -9.38 11.46 0.29
N ASN A 86 -10.29 11.67 -0.67
CA ASN A 86 -10.16 12.72 -1.69
C ASN A 86 -8.80 12.70 -2.43
N GLY A 87 -8.27 11.50 -2.69
CA GLY A 87 -6.99 11.31 -3.38
C GLY A 87 -5.73 11.64 -2.57
N LYS A 88 -5.86 11.93 -1.27
CA LYS A 88 -4.73 12.26 -0.38
C LYS A 88 -4.56 11.24 0.74
N VAL A 89 -3.32 10.94 1.09
CA VAL A 89 -3.00 10.02 2.20
C VAL A 89 -3.54 10.56 3.52
N THR A 90 -4.31 9.73 4.22
CA THR A 90 -4.86 10.06 5.55
C THR A 90 -4.34 9.15 6.65
N LYS A 91 -3.94 7.91 6.32
CA LYS A 91 -3.31 6.97 7.26
C LYS A 91 -2.59 5.86 6.51
N TRP A 92 -1.59 5.25 7.13
CA TRP A 92 -0.96 4.01 6.65
C TRP A 92 -0.52 3.11 7.81
N GLY A 93 -0.33 1.82 7.54
CA GLY A 93 0.18 0.86 8.53
C GLY A 93 -0.30 -0.57 8.30
N LYS A 94 -0.08 -1.42 9.32
CA LYS A 94 -0.60 -2.79 9.38
C LYS A 94 -2.08 -2.78 9.78
N GLN A 95 -2.96 -2.34 8.89
CA GLN A 95 -4.40 -2.30 9.16
C GLN A 95 -5.04 -3.65 8.87
N THR A 96 -5.64 -4.28 9.86
CA THR A 96 -6.44 -5.50 9.66
C THR A 96 -7.92 -5.14 9.44
N ILE A 97 -8.67 -6.06 8.83
CA ILE A 97 -10.13 -5.91 8.66
C ILE A 97 -10.83 -5.75 10.02
N ALA A 98 -10.29 -6.40 11.08
CA ALA A 98 -10.82 -6.27 12.44
C ALA A 98 -10.68 -4.85 12.98
N ASP A 99 -9.53 -4.20 12.76
CA ASP A 99 -9.30 -2.80 13.18
C ASP A 99 -10.33 -1.85 12.54
N ASP A 100 -10.71 -2.11 11.29
CA ASP A 100 -11.71 -1.31 10.58
C ASP A 100 -13.13 -1.51 11.11
N ILE A 101 -13.48 -2.74 11.49
CA ILE A 101 -14.77 -3.03 12.12
C ILE A 101 -14.85 -2.30 13.46
N THR A 102 -13.78 -2.34 14.26
CA THR A 102 -13.72 -1.63 15.53
C THR A 102 -13.81 -0.11 15.34
N GLU A 103 -13.07 0.46 14.39
CA GLU A 103 -13.11 1.91 14.09
C GLU A 103 -14.52 2.35 13.61
N ASN A 104 -15.14 1.57 12.71
CA ASN A 104 -16.50 1.86 12.25
C ASN A 104 -17.52 1.74 13.39
N THR A 105 -17.38 0.72 14.24
CA THR A 105 -18.25 0.51 15.40
C THR A 105 -18.16 1.71 16.35
N GLN A 106 -16.95 2.19 16.65
CA GLN A 106 -16.74 3.37 17.50
C GLN A 106 -17.38 4.64 16.91
N LYS A 107 -17.28 4.85 15.59
CA LYS A 107 -17.95 5.98 14.91
C LYS A 107 -19.47 5.90 15.00
N ILE A 108 -20.06 4.71 14.85
CA ILE A 108 -21.50 4.49 15.02
C ILE A 108 -21.92 4.82 16.45
N TYR A 109 -21.20 4.34 17.46
CA TYR A 109 -21.50 4.63 18.87
C TYR A 109 -21.39 6.13 19.21
N GLN A 110 -20.35 6.83 18.71
CA GLN A 110 -20.20 8.27 18.93
C GLN A 110 -21.28 9.10 18.24
N ASN A 111 -21.73 8.68 17.06
CA ASN A 111 -22.81 9.35 16.34
C ASN A 111 -24.18 9.07 16.96
N ALA A 112 -24.38 7.89 17.56
CA ALA A 112 -25.62 7.51 18.24
C ALA A 112 -25.75 8.16 19.64
N TYR A 113 -24.63 8.44 20.30
CA TYR A 113 -24.59 9.10 21.61
C TYR A 113 -23.59 10.27 21.61
N PRO A 114 -23.93 11.42 20.99
CA PRO A 114 -23.11 12.61 21.13
C PRO A 114 -23.09 12.98 22.62
N LYS A 115 -21.88 13.08 23.21
CA LYS A 115 -21.73 13.54 24.60
C LYS A 115 -22.48 14.85 24.77
N SER A 116 -23.61 14.83 25.47
CA SER A 116 -24.21 16.03 26.03
C SER A 116 -23.18 16.62 26.98
N LYS A 117 -22.68 17.82 26.65
CA LYS A 117 -21.85 18.60 27.57
C LYS A 117 -22.65 18.87 28.85
N PRO A 118 -22.05 18.77 30.05
CA PRO A 118 -22.62 19.37 31.26
C PRO A 118 -22.69 20.90 31.15
#